data_AF-A0A2K6R2V8-F1
#
_entry.id   AF-A0A2K6R2V8-F1
#
_cell.length_a   1.000
_cell.length_b   1.000
_cell.length_c   1.000
_cell.angle_alpha   90.00
_cell.angle_beta   90.00
_cell.angle_gamma   90.00
#
_symmetry.space_group_name_H-M   'P 1'
#
loop_
_entity.id
_entity.type
_entity.pdbx_description
1 polymer ?
#
loop_
_entity_poly.entity_id
_entity_poly.type
_entity_poly.pdbx_seq_one_letter_code
_entity_poly.pdbx_strand_id
1 'polypeptide(L)'
;MMMTACDLSAITKPWEVQSQVALLVAAEFWEQGDLERTVLQQNPIPMMDRNKADELPKLQVGFIDFVCTFVYKEFSRFHKEITPMLDGITNNRKEWKALADEYDAKMKVQEEEKQKQQSAKPGLWKQEAGTPTTHSLGTQCLLLASEPHTWSLIQAS
;
A
#
# COMPACT_ATOMS: atom_id res chain seq x y z
N MET A 1 4.49 20.43 26.59
CA MET A 1 3.80 19.31 25.92
C MET A 1 2.27 19.36 26.03
N MET A 2 1.66 20.26 26.82
CA MET A 2 0.21 20.26 27.01
C MET A 2 -0.57 20.65 25.74
N MET A 3 -0.08 21.65 24.99
CA MET A 3 -0.70 22.05 23.71
C MET A 3 -0.81 20.87 22.74
N THR A 4 0.31 20.18 22.48
CA THR A 4 0.34 18.99 21.61
C THR A 4 -0.57 17.85 22.11
N ALA A 5 -0.67 17.64 23.43
CA ALA A 5 -1.59 16.65 23.96
C ALA A 5 -3.06 17.02 23.69
N CYS A 6 -3.41 18.28 23.88
CA CYS A 6 -4.76 18.80 23.59
C CYS A 6 -5.12 18.65 22.10
N ASP A 7 -4.19 18.95 21.20
CA ASP A 7 -4.39 18.81 19.74
C ASP A 7 -4.70 17.35 19.35
N LEU A 8 -4.10 16.39 20.07
CA LEU A 8 -4.31 14.96 19.86
C LEU A 8 -5.48 14.37 20.66
N SER A 9 -6.22 15.17 21.42
CA SER A 9 -7.20 14.67 22.40
C SER A 9 -8.39 13.90 21.79
N ALA A 10 -8.65 14.05 20.49
CA ALA A 10 -9.68 13.29 19.79
C ALA A 10 -9.46 11.77 19.87
N ILE A 11 -8.20 11.31 19.93
CA ILE A 11 -7.84 9.89 20.02
C ILE A 11 -8.20 9.25 21.37
N THR A 12 -8.51 10.08 22.38
CA THR A 12 -8.85 9.64 23.75
C THR A 12 -10.36 9.45 23.95
N LYS A 13 -11.17 9.89 22.98
CA LYS A 13 -12.64 9.85 23.07
C LYS A 13 -13.15 8.42 22.88
N PRO A 14 -14.38 8.10 23.33
CA PRO A 14 -14.99 6.80 23.08
C PRO A 14 -14.99 6.42 21.59
N TRP A 15 -14.98 5.12 21.33
CA TRP A 15 -14.82 4.53 20.01
C TRP A 15 -15.79 5.11 18.96
N GLU A 16 -17.04 5.33 19.34
CA GLU A 16 -18.10 5.84 18.47
C GLU A 16 -17.78 7.24 17.92
N VAL A 17 -17.06 8.04 18.71
CA VAL A 17 -16.64 9.39 18.33
C VAL A 17 -15.28 9.34 17.62
N GLN A 18 -14.33 8.59 18.17
CA GLN A 18 -12.96 8.57 17.65
C GLN A 18 -12.89 7.98 16.24
N SER A 19 -13.65 6.91 15.97
CA SER A 19 -13.73 6.29 14.64
C SER A 19 -14.24 7.27 13.57
N GLN A 20 -15.26 8.07 13.90
CA GLN A 20 -15.78 9.10 13.00
C GLN A 20 -14.75 10.19 12.73
N VAL A 21 -14.05 10.67 13.77
CA VAL A 21 -12.98 11.66 13.60
C VAL A 21 -11.86 11.12 12.73
N ALA A 22 -11.46 9.85 12.91
CA ALA A 22 -10.44 9.23 12.08
C ALA A 22 -10.85 9.16 10.60
N LEU A 23 -12.13 8.91 10.31
CA LEU A 23 -12.66 8.90 8.95
C LEU A 23 -12.69 10.30 8.31
N LEU A 24 -13.05 11.33 9.07
CA LEU A 24 -13.03 12.72 8.59
C LEU A 24 -11.60 13.15 8.24
N VAL A 25 -10.64 12.86 9.12
CA VAL A 25 -9.22 13.17 8.88
C VAL A 25 -8.68 12.37 7.69
N ALA A 26 -9.06 11.10 7.55
CA ALA A 26 -8.67 10.30 6.38
C ALA A 26 -9.27 10.87 5.08
N ALA A 27 -10.51 11.35 5.11
CA ALA A 27 -11.15 11.98 3.96
C ALA A 27 -10.42 13.26 3.53
N GLU A 28 -10.00 14.09 4.48
CA GLU A 28 -9.16 15.27 4.19
C GLU A 28 -7.81 14.88 3.57
N PHE A 29 -7.16 13.84 4.08
CA PHE A 29 -5.90 13.35 3.49
C PHE A 29 -6.08 12.79 2.07
N TRP A 30 -7.21 12.13 1.78
CA TRP A 30 -7.50 11.64 0.44
C TRP A 30 -7.78 12.77 -0.54
N GLU A 31 -8.54 13.79 -0.12
CA GLU A 31 -8.80 14.97 -0.95
C GLU A 31 -7.50 15.70 -1.28
N GLN A 32 -6.61 15.86 -0.28
CA GLN A 32 -5.28 16.41 -0.52
C GLN A 32 -4.46 15.54 -1.49
N GLY A 33 -4.45 14.22 -1.31
CA GLY A 33 -3.74 13.29 -2.21
C GLY A 33 -4.27 13.33 -3.65
N ASP A 34 -5.57 13.55 -3.83
CA ASP A 34 -6.19 13.73 -5.14
C ASP A 34 -5.78 15.06 -5.80
N LEU A 35 -5.66 16.13 -5.00
CA LEU A 35 -5.11 17.41 -5.47
C LEU A 35 -3.64 17.30 -5.86
N GLU A 36 -2.81 16.62 -5.07
CA GLU A 36 -1.39 16.39 -5.40
C GLU A 36 -1.24 15.61 -6.72
N ARG A 37 -2.09 14.59 -6.92
CA ARG A 37 -2.10 13.79 -8.16
C ARG A 37 -2.50 14.62 -9.38
N THR A 38 -3.53 15.45 -9.25
CA THR A 38 -4.10 16.21 -10.37
C THR A 38 -3.30 17.46 -10.71
N VAL A 39 -2.83 18.20 -9.70
CA VAL A 39 -2.15 19.49 -9.88
C VAL A 39 -0.64 19.32 -10.06
N LEU A 40 -0.01 18.46 -9.26
CA LEU A 40 1.45 18.29 -9.26
C LEU A 40 1.93 17.07 -10.06
N GLN A 41 0.99 16.20 -10.50
CA GLN A 41 1.30 14.98 -11.26
C GLN A 41 2.22 14.02 -10.48
N GLN A 42 2.12 14.04 -9.16
CA GLN A 42 2.88 13.17 -8.26
C GLN A 42 2.00 12.04 -7.72
N ASN A 43 2.61 10.89 -7.43
CA ASN A 43 1.91 9.81 -6.74
C ASN A 43 1.87 10.12 -5.24
N PRO A 44 0.68 10.20 -4.61
CA PRO A 44 0.56 10.47 -3.20
C PRO A 44 1.11 9.31 -2.36
N ILE A 45 1.54 9.62 -1.14
CA ILE A 45 1.94 8.58 -0.17
C ILE A 45 0.75 7.68 0.19
N PRO A 46 0.97 6.42 0.63
CA PRO A 46 -0.11 5.48 0.91
C PRO A 46 -1.22 5.99 1.85
N MET A 47 -0.88 6.82 2.84
CA MET A 47 -1.83 7.43 3.77
C MET A 47 -2.82 8.40 3.09
N MET A 48 -2.42 8.99 1.96
CA MET A 48 -3.21 9.95 1.18
C MET A 48 -3.83 9.31 -0.07
N ASP A 49 -3.60 8.02 -0.32
CA ASP A 49 -4.20 7.31 -1.46
C ASP A 49 -5.53 6.68 -1.07
N ARG A 50 -6.62 7.20 -1.64
CA ARG A 50 -7.99 6.71 -1.41
C ARG A 50 -8.14 5.21 -1.73
N ASN A 51 -7.34 4.67 -2.65
CA ASN A 51 -7.37 3.26 -3.03
C ASN A 51 -6.82 2.32 -1.95
N LYS A 52 -6.17 2.88 -0.91
CA LYS A 52 -5.61 2.16 0.23
C LYS A 52 -6.37 2.44 1.53
N ALA A 53 -7.63 2.86 1.42
CA ALA A 53 -8.48 3.14 2.58
C ALA A 53 -8.58 1.96 3.55
N ASP A 54 -8.52 0.72 3.06
CA ASP A 54 -8.57 -0.48 3.89
C ASP A 54 -7.34 -0.64 4.81
N GLU A 55 -6.22 0.04 4.52
CA GLU A 55 -5.02 0.05 5.37
C GLU A 55 -5.15 1.04 6.56
N LEU A 56 -6.21 1.86 6.60
CA LEU A 56 -6.44 2.87 7.63
C LEU A 56 -6.33 2.32 9.07
N PRO A 57 -6.91 1.14 9.42
CA PRO A 57 -6.78 0.59 10.76
C PRO A 57 -5.33 0.38 11.20
N LYS A 58 -4.48 -0.14 10.30
CA LYS A 58 -3.06 -0.37 10.57
C LYS A 58 -2.30 0.93 10.79
N LEU A 59 -2.62 1.96 9.99
CA LEU A 59 -2.03 3.30 10.14
C LEU A 59 -2.42 3.93 11.48
N GLN A 60 -3.68 3.79 11.91
CA GLN A 60 -4.15 4.30 13.20
C GLN A 60 -3.47 3.60 14.38
N VAL A 61 -3.28 2.27 14.34
CA VAL A 61 -2.51 1.54 15.36
C VAL A 61 -1.08 2.08 15.46
N GLY A 62 -0.41 2.28 14.33
CA GLY A 62 0.93 2.84 14.29
C GLY A 62 0.98 4.25 14.91
N PHE A 63 0.03 5.12 14.54
CA PHE A 63 -0.04 6.47 15.09
C PHE A 63 -0.25 6.47 16.61
N ILE A 64 -1.15 5.63 17.12
CA ILE A 64 -1.40 5.48 18.55
C ILE A 64 -0.14 5.01 19.29
N ASP A 65 0.58 4.03 18.75
CA ASP A 65 1.76 3.45 19.39
C ASP A 65 2.95 4.40 19.42
N PHE A 66 3.23 5.06 18.30
CA PHE A 66 4.41 5.90 18.16
C PHE A 66 4.24 7.31 18.73
N VAL A 67 3.03 7.88 18.65
CA VAL A 67 2.80 9.29 19.03
C VAL A 67 1.96 9.37 20.32
N CYS A 68 0.74 8.85 20.30
CA CYS A 68 -0.23 9.10 21.37
C CYS A 68 0.14 8.43 22.70
N THR A 69 0.57 7.16 22.65
CA THR A 69 0.87 6.37 23.85
C THR A 69 2.00 7.00 24.66
N PHE A 70 3.06 7.47 24.01
CA PHE A 70 4.18 8.13 24.71
C PHE A 70 3.71 9.39 25.43
N VAL A 71 2.99 10.27 24.74
CA VAL A 71 2.50 11.54 25.29
C VAL A 71 1.62 11.28 26.52
N TYR A 72 0.58 10.47 26.38
CA TYR A 72 -0.40 10.27 27.44
C TYR A 72 0.09 9.41 28.61
N LYS A 73 1.05 8.51 28.38
CA LYS A 73 1.72 7.74 29.44
C LYS A 73 2.58 8.64 30.33
N GLU A 74 3.32 9.59 29.74
CA GLU A 74 4.07 10.56 30.54
C GLU A 74 3.12 11.50 31.29
N PHE A 75 2.06 11.98 30.65
CA PHE A 75 1.06 12.81 31.33
C PHE A 75 0.39 12.10 32.53
N SER A 76 0.00 10.84 32.38
CA SER A 76 -0.59 10.06 33.49
C SER A 76 0.40 9.80 34.63
N ARG A 77 1.71 9.77 34.32
CA ARG A 77 2.76 9.62 35.33
C ARG A 77 2.88 10.86 36.23
N PHE A 78 2.68 12.06 35.67
CA PHE A 78 2.72 13.32 36.42
C PHE A 78 1.39 13.64 37.11
N HIS A 79 0.26 13.37 36.45
CA HIS A 79 -1.08 13.66 36.94
C HIS A 79 -1.98 12.43 36.79
N LYS A 80 -2.31 11.79 37.92
CA LYS A 80 -3.11 10.55 37.95
C LYS A 80 -4.52 10.78 37.42
N GLU A 81 -5.00 12.01 37.44
CA GLU A 81 -6.30 12.45 36.93
C GLU A 81 -6.40 12.29 35.39
N ILE A 82 -5.27 12.16 34.68
CA ILE A 82 -5.23 11.97 33.22
C ILE A 82 -5.30 10.48 32.83
N THR A 83 -5.16 9.56 33.78
CA THR A 83 -5.23 8.10 33.54
C THR A 83 -6.44 7.66 32.69
N PRO A 84 -7.66 8.21 32.88
CA PRO A 84 -8.80 7.84 32.03
C PRO A 84 -8.58 8.11 30.53
N MET A 85 -7.80 9.13 30.17
CA MET A 85 -7.46 9.42 28.77
C MET A 85 -6.50 8.37 28.20
N LEU A 86 -5.55 7.89 29.00
CA LEU A 86 -4.63 6.80 28.61
C LEU A 86 -5.39 5.47 28.46
N ASP A 87 -6.36 5.20 29.33
CA ASP A 87 -7.23 4.04 29.23
C ASP A 87 -8.08 4.10 27.94
N GLY A 88 -8.62 5.28 27.62
CA GLY A 88 -9.32 5.53 26.36
C GLY A 88 -8.47 5.21 25.13
N ILE A 89 -7.22 5.67 25.10
CA ILE A 89 -6.27 5.35 24.02
C ILE A 89 -6.03 3.85 23.93
N THR A 90 -5.83 3.19 25.07
CA THR A 90 -5.55 1.74 25.13
C THR A 90 -6.73 0.93 24.59
N ASN A 91 -7.96 1.37 24.87
CA ASN A 91 -9.17 0.74 24.36
C ASN A 91 -9.32 0.97 22.85
N ASN A 92 -9.20 2.21 22.38
CA ASN A 92 -9.26 2.51 20.94
C ASN A 92 -8.19 1.77 20.14
N ARG A 93 -6.99 1.62 20.70
CA ARG A 93 -5.92 0.80 20.08
C ARG A 93 -6.35 -0.64 19.86
N LYS A 94 -7.07 -1.25 20.82
CA LYS A 94 -7.55 -2.63 20.69
C LYS A 94 -8.58 -2.76 19.58
N GLU A 95 -9.53 -1.83 19.50
CA GLU A 95 -10.54 -1.79 18.43
C GLU A 95 -9.88 -1.65 17.06
N TRP A 96 -8.96 -0.70 16.90
CA TRP A 96 -8.21 -0.54 15.65
C TRP A 96 -7.37 -1.78 15.30
N LYS A 97 -6.77 -2.42 16.31
CA LYS A 97 -6.00 -3.65 16.10
C LYS A 97 -6.89 -4.81 15.65
N ALA A 98 -8.09 -4.94 16.20
CA ALA A 98 -9.04 -5.95 15.78
C ALA A 98 -9.45 -5.76 14.31
N LEU A 99 -9.73 -4.52 13.89
CA LEU A 99 -10.01 -4.19 12.49
C LEU A 99 -8.82 -4.47 11.56
N ALA A 100 -7.60 -4.13 12.00
CA ALA A 100 -6.39 -4.40 11.23
C ALA A 100 -6.16 -5.92 11.06
N ASP A 101 -6.41 -6.71 12.11
CA ASP A 101 -6.28 -8.17 12.06
C ASP A 101 -7.33 -8.81 11.14
N GLU A 102 -8.56 -8.30 11.15
CA GLU A 102 -9.61 -8.74 10.24
C GLU A 102 -9.22 -8.46 8.77
N TYR A 103 -8.67 -7.28 8.50
CA TYR A 103 -8.17 -6.92 7.18
C TYR A 103 -7.02 -7.82 6.74
N ASP A 104 -6.00 -8.01 7.58
CA ASP A 104 -4.84 -8.87 7.28
C ASP A 104 -5.28 -10.33 7.01
N ALA A 105 -6.30 -10.82 7.73
CA ALA A 105 -6.87 -12.15 7.48
C ALA A 105 -7.57 -12.23 6.11
N LYS A 106 -8.38 -11.22 5.76
CA LYS A 106 -9.05 -11.13 4.44
C LYS A 106 -8.04 -11.09 3.30
N MET A 107 -6.96 -10.33 3.44
CA MET A 107 -5.92 -10.22 2.41
C MET A 107 -5.17 -11.53 2.18
N LYS A 108 -4.82 -12.27 3.25
CA LYS A 108 -4.17 -13.59 3.12
C LYS A 108 -5.02 -14.59 2.35
N VAL A 109 -6.33 -14.64 2.62
CA VAL A 109 -7.25 -15.53 1.89
C VAL A 109 -7.29 -15.17 0.40
N GLN A 110 -7.37 -13.88 0.08
CA GLN A 110 -7.38 -13.43 -1.32
C GLN A 110 -6.06 -13.72 -2.06
N GLU A 111 -4.92 -13.61 -1.38
CA GLU A 111 -3.61 -13.95 -1.94
C GLU A 111 -3.48 -15.44 -2.22
N GLU A 112 -3.91 -16.30 -1.29
CA GLU A 112 -3.93 -17.75 -1.48
C GLU A 112 -4.86 -18.17 -2.63
N GLU A 113 -6.03 -17.53 -2.76
CA GLU A 113 -6.96 -17.77 -3.88
C GLU A 113 -6.35 -17.36 -5.23
N LYS A 114 -5.70 -16.19 -5.29
CA LYS A 114 -5.00 -15.73 -6.51
C LYS A 114 -3.86 -16.68 -6.90
N GLN A 115 -3.08 -17.18 -5.93
CA GLN A 115 -2.02 -18.15 -6.18
C GLN A 115 -2.58 -19.49 -6.70
N LYS A 116 -3.67 -19.99 -6.11
CA LYS A 116 -4.35 -21.21 -6.59
C LYS A 116 -4.88 -21.03 -8.02
N GLN A 117 -5.50 -19.89 -8.34
CA GLN A 117 -6.00 -19.60 -9.70
C GLN A 117 -4.87 -19.42 -10.73
N GLN A 118 -3.73 -18.84 -10.35
CA GLN A 118 -2.55 -18.75 -11.23
C GLN A 118 -1.89 -20.11 -11.46
N SER A 119 -1.86 -20.99 -10.45
CA SER A 119 -1.37 -22.37 -10.60
C SER A 119 -2.29 -23.27 -11.43
N ALA A 120 -3.58 -22.95 -11.53
CA ALA A 120 -4.59 -23.71 -12.26
C ALA A 120 -4.76 -23.32 -13.75
N LYS A 121 -4.01 -22.34 -14.26
CA LYS A 121 -3.94 -22.03 -15.71
C LYS A 121 -2.60 -22.47 -16.34
N PRO A 122 -2.30 -23.78 -16.47
CA PRO A 122 -1.17 -24.22 -17.28
C PRO A 122 -1.52 -24.16 -18.77
N GLY A 123 -0.86 -23.26 -19.50
CA GLY A 123 -0.57 -23.40 -20.94
C GLY A 123 -1.69 -23.11 -21.95
N LEU A 124 -1.71 -21.89 -22.49
CA LEU A 124 -2.18 -21.64 -23.85
C LEU A 124 -1.00 -21.13 -24.70
N TRP A 125 -0.02 -22.00 -24.94
CA TRP A 125 0.88 -21.88 -26.08
C TRP A 125 0.54 -23.04 -27.02
N LYS A 126 -0.47 -22.84 -27.87
CA LYS A 126 -0.68 -23.74 -29.01
C LYS A 126 0.33 -23.35 -30.07
N GLN A 127 1.37 -24.16 -30.20
CA GLN A 127 2.16 -24.25 -31.43
C GLN A 127 1.20 -24.59 -32.57
N GLU A 128 0.98 -23.66 -33.49
CA GLU A 128 0.47 -24.00 -34.81
C GLU A 128 1.64 -24.53 -35.65
N ALA A 129 1.92 -25.82 -35.49
CA ALA A 129 2.63 -26.61 -36.49
C ALA A 129 1.59 -27.06 -37.53
N GLY A 130 1.70 -26.58 -38.78
CA GLY A 130 0.69 -26.81 -39.82
C GLY A 130 1.17 -26.60 -41.26
N THR A 131 2.04 -27.51 -41.72
CA THR A 131 2.24 -28.04 -43.10
C THR A 131 2.75 -27.16 -44.27
N PRO A 132 3.62 -27.73 -45.14
CA PRO A 132 4.25 -27.03 -46.27
C PRO A 132 3.43 -27.16 -47.55
N THR A 133 3.19 -26.05 -48.24
CA THR A 133 2.64 -26.06 -49.60
C THR A 133 3.74 -25.63 -50.57
N THR A 134 4.14 -26.59 -51.40
CA THR A 134 4.96 -26.41 -52.59
C THR A 134 4.37 -25.36 -53.52
N HIS A 135 5.11 -24.31 -53.87
CA HIS A 135 5.04 -23.70 -55.20
C HIS A 135 6.37 -23.09 -55.60
N SER A 136 6.60 -23.18 -56.90
CA SER A 136 7.84 -23.11 -57.65
C SER A 136 8.46 -21.72 -57.81
N LEU A 137 9.80 -21.73 -57.84
CA LEU A 137 10.69 -20.98 -58.75
C LEU A 137 10.53 -19.46 -58.84
N GLY A 138 11.56 -18.73 -58.38
CA GLY A 138 11.70 -17.33 -58.75
C GLY A 138 12.81 -16.56 -58.05
N THR A 139 14.06 -16.96 -58.31
CA THR A 139 15.19 -16.02 -58.50
C THR A 139 15.83 -15.35 -57.27
N GLN A 140 17.15 -15.53 -57.23
CA GLN A 140 18.22 -14.82 -56.51
C GLN A 140 18.51 -15.31 -55.06
N CYS A 141 19.47 -16.23 -54.87
CA CYS A 141 20.93 -15.97 -54.72
C CYS A 141 21.23 -14.86 -53.69
N LEU A 142 21.99 -15.01 -52.61
CA LEU A 142 22.95 -16.00 -52.08
C LEU A 142 22.93 -15.78 -50.54
N LEU A 143 22.96 -16.80 -49.67
CA LEU A 143 24.16 -17.52 -49.19
C LEU A 143 25.29 -16.54 -48.79
N LEU A 144 26.01 -16.60 -47.69
CA LEU A 144 26.26 -17.57 -46.62
C LEU A 144 27.30 -16.87 -45.70
N ALA A 145 27.39 -17.33 -44.45
CA ALA A 145 28.64 -17.38 -43.65
C ALA A 145 29.28 -16.03 -43.21
N SER A 146 29.40 -15.80 -41.90
CA SER A 146 30.66 -15.89 -41.13
C SER A 146 31.79 -15.04 -41.75
N GLU A 147 32.35 -14.02 -41.10
CA GLU A 147 33.03 -14.08 -39.81
C GLU A 147 33.50 -12.63 -39.39
N PRO A 148 34.38 -12.41 -38.38
CA PRO A 148 34.26 -11.35 -37.38
C PRO A 148 35.08 -10.07 -37.70
N HIS A 149 35.05 -9.12 -36.77
CA HIS A 149 35.85 -7.88 -36.68
C HIS A 149 35.23 -6.63 -37.31
N THR A 150 34.66 -5.77 -36.46
CA THR A 150 35.18 -4.40 -36.25
C THR A 150 34.43 -3.65 -35.14
N TRP A 151 35.12 -3.52 -34.01
CA TRP A 151 35.26 -2.31 -33.18
C TRP A 151 34.02 -1.65 -32.56
N SER A 152 33.75 -2.09 -31.33
CA SER A 152 33.72 -1.24 -30.12
C SER A 152 33.89 0.28 -30.32
N LEU A 153 32.80 1.04 -30.20
CA LEU A 153 32.82 2.48 -29.92
C LEU A 153 31.60 2.89 -29.08
N ILE A 154 31.59 2.50 -27.79
CA ILE A 154 30.96 3.28 -26.72
C ILE A 154 31.85 3.15 -25.46
N GLN A 155 32.83 4.04 -25.31
CA GLN A 155 33.33 4.53 -24.02
C GLN A 155 33.95 5.94 -24.20
N ALA A 156 33.62 6.83 -23.25
CA ALA A 156 34.25 8.11 -22.89
C ALA A 156 33.99 9.37 -23.74
N SER A 157 33.03 10.18 -23.29
CA SER A 157 33.29 11.55 -22.80
C SER A 157 32.28 11.90 -21.71
#